data_AF-A0A4R1W645-F1
#
_entry.id   AF-A0A4R1W645-F1
#
_cell.length_a   1.000
_cell.length_b   1.000
_cell.length_c   1.000
_cell.angle_alpha   90.00
_cell.angle_beta   90.00
_cell.angle_gamma   90.00
#
_symmetry.space_group_name_H-M   'P 1'
#
loop_
_entity.id
_entity.type
_entity.pdbx_description
1 polymer ?
#
loop_
_entity_poly.entity_id
_entity_poly.type
_entity_poly.pdbx_seq_one_letter_code
_entity_poly.pdbx_strand_id
1 'polypeptide(L)'
;MTLARTLLAEGKYAEADRILTDLVHRSNNSETYFLKGVSSLGTGQSASARTYFKSVLMSRKTRHAGAMTGLALSEIQLGNRPAAERILETLKSQDDRCDGRCSRSTSIEQAVSTVEKALG
;
A
#
# COMPACT_ATOMS: atom_id res chain seq x y z
N MET A 1 -6.31 -17.10 1.43
CA MET A 1 -5.45 -15.97 0.96
C MET A 1 -4.94 -16.16 -0.47
N THR A 2 -4.55 -17.37 -0.91
CA THR A 2 -3.97 -17.64 -2.25
C THR A 2 -4.81 -17.12 -3.43
N LEU A 3 -6.13 -17.40 -3.45
CA LEU A 3 -7.00 -16.96 -4.55
C LEU A 3 -7.05 -15.42 -4.72
N ALA A 4 -7.19 -14.68 -3.62
CA ALA A 4 -7.21 -13.22 -3.67
C ALA A 4 -5.89 -12.65 -4.22
N ARG A 5 -4.74 -13.24 -3.84
CA ARG A 5 -3.43 -12.86 -4.38
C ARG A 5 -3.31 -13.13 -5.88
N THR A 6 -3.79 -14.28 -6.35
CA THR A 6 -3.81 -14.62 -7.78
C THR A 6 -4.66 -13.63 -8.56
N LEU A 7 -5.87 -13.32 -8.10
CA LEU A 7 -6.75 -12.35 -8.76
C LEU A 7 -6.12 -10.95 -8.83
N LEU A 8 -5.44 -10.52 -7.76
CA LEU A 8 -4.69 -9.25 -7.77
C LEU A 8 -3.54 -9.26 -8.78
N ALA A 9 -2.79 -10.36 -8.88
CA ALA A 9 -1.71 -10.49 -9.87
C ALA A 9 -2.24 -10.50 -11.32
N GLU A 10 -3.46 -10.99 -11.53
CA GLU A 10 -4.17 -10.95 -12.82
C GLU A 10 -4.87 -9.61 -13.09
N GLY A 11 -4.78 -8.64 -12.18
CA GLY A 11 -5.48 -7.35 -12.30
C GLY A 11 -7.00 -7.41 -12.10
N LYS A 12 -7.53 -8.55 -11.64
CA LYS A 12 -8.95 -8.76 -11.34
C LYS A 12 -9.32 -8.17 -9.98
N TYR A 13 -9.14 -6.86 -9.85
CA TYR A 13 -9.30 -6.16 -8.57
C TYR A 13 -10.70 -6.29 -7.98
N ALA A 14 -11.75 -6.23 -8.79
CA ALA A 14 -13.13 -6.35 -8.32
C ALA A 14 -13.46 -7.76 -7.78
N GLU A 15 -12.95 -8.81 -8.42
CA GLU A 15 -13.14 -10.19 -7.93
C GLU A 15 -12.35 -10.43 -6.64
N ALA A 16 -11.10 -9.95 -6.59
CA ALA A 16 -10.30 -9.98 -5.37
C ALA A 16 -11.01 -9.24 -4.22
N ASP A 17 -11.59 -8.07 -4.51
CA ASP A 17 -12.25 -7.23 -3.52
C ASP A 17 -13.43 -7.94 -2.83
N ARG A 18 -14.25 -8.67 -3.60
CA ARG A 18 -15.37 -9.46 -3.07
C ARG A 18 -14.90 -10.51 -2.07
N ILE A 19 -13.84 -11.26 -2.41
CA ILE A 19 -13.27 -12.28 -1.52
C ILE A 19 -12.67 -11.62 -0.26
N LEU A 20 -11.99 -10.49 -0.42
CA LEU A 20 -11.30 -9.81 0.66
C LEU A 20 -12.27 -9.14 1.64
N THR A 21 -13.46 -8.72 1.21
CA THR A 21 -14.50 -8.16 2.09
C THR A 21 -14.88 -9.12 3.22
N ASP A 22 -15.05 -10.41 2.93
CA ASP A 22 -15.37 -11.39 3.96
C ASP A 22 -14.15 -11.69 4.85
N LEU A 23 -12.95 -11.71 4.26
CA LEU A 23 -11.72 -12.04 4.97
C LEU A 23 -11.31 -10.97 5.98
N VAL A 24 -11.53 -9.68 5.69
CA VAL A 24 -11.20 -8.60 6.64
C VAL A 24 -12.09 -8.64 7.90
N HIS A 25 -13.31 -9.15 7.80
CA HIS A 25 -14.18 -9.34 8.96
C HIS A 25 -13.78 -10.54 9.81
N ARG A 26 -13.26 -11.60 9.17
CA ARG A 26 -12.87 -12.85 9.84
C ARG A 26 -11.43 -12.85 10.35
N SER A 27 -10.58 -11.96 9.83
CA SER A 27 -9.17 -11.92 10.16
C SER A 27 -8.68 -10.49 10.41
N ASN A 28 -8.14 -10.24 11.60
CA ASN A 28 -7.43 -9.02 11.93
C ASN A 28 -5.92 -9.22 11.68
N ASN A 29 -5.53 -9.31 10.41
CA ASN A 29 -4.13 -9.44 10.04
C ASN A 29 -3.73 -8.41 8.97
N SER A 30 -2.48 -7.95 9.05
CA SER A 30 -1.95 -6.89 8.18
C SER A 30 -1.93 -7.30 6.70
N GLU A 31 -1.82 -8.58 6.39
CA GLU A 31 -1.80 -9.07 5.01
C GLU A 31 -3.17 -8.91 4.33
N THR A 32 -4.25 -9.31 5.01
CA THR A 32 -5.61 -9.16 4.50
C THR A 32 -5.94 -7.68 4.29
N TYR A 33 -5.57 -6.81 5.22
CA TYR A 33 -5.73 -5.37 5.04
C TYR A 33 -4.91 -4.83 3.88
N PHE A 34 -3.67 -5.28 3.72
CA PHE A 34 -2.84 -4.87 2.59
C PHE A 34 -3.49 -5.26 1.26
N LEU A 35 -3.89 -6.52 1.09
CA LEU A 35 -4.54 -6.97 -0.14
C LEU A 35 -5.86 -6.25 -0.40
N LYS A 36 -6.67 -5.98 0.64
CA LYS A 36 -7.92 -5.21 0.51
C LYS A 36 -7.65 -3.76 0.12
N GLY A 37 -6.56 -3.16 0.62
CA GLY A 37 -6.09 -1.85 0.18
C GLY A 37 -5.74 -1.84 -1.31
N VAL A 38 -5.01 -2.87 -1.79
CA VAL A 38 -4.65 -3.02 -3.20
C VAL A 38 -5.89 -3.20 -4.08
N SER A 39 -6.83 -4.08 -3.72
CA SER A 39 -8.08 -4.26 -4.49
C SER A 39 -8.92 -2.98 -4.53
N SER A 40 -9.02 -2.28 -3.40
CA SER A 40 -9.74 -1.01 -3.30
C SER A 40 -9.10 0.07 -4.19
N LEU A 41 -7.77 0.17 -4.21
CA LEU A 41 -7.07 1.14 -5.05
C LEU A 41 -7.25 0.80 -6.54
N GLY A 42 -7.12 -0.47 -6.92
CA GLY A 42 -7.30 -0.94 -8.29
C GLY A 42 -8.73 -0.83 -8.82
N THR A 43 -9.71 -0.65 -7.92
CA THR A 43 -11.12 -0.39 -8.28
C THR A 43 -11.51 1.09 -8.16
N GLY A 44 -10.55 2.00 -7.93
CA GLY A 44 -10.78 3.43 -7.82
C GLY A 44 -11.40 3.87 -6.48
N GLN A 45 -11.48 2.99 -5.50
CA GLN A 45 -12.01 3.27 -4.16
C GLN A 45 -10.89 3.83 -3.25
N SER A 46 -10.32 4.96 -3.62
CA SER A 46 -9.10 5.52 -2.99
C SER A 46 -9.28 5.82 -1.50
N ALA A 47 -10.48 6.25 -1.07
CA ALA A 47 -10.78 6.48 0.35
C ALA A 47 -10.79 5.19 1.19
N SER A 48 -11.30 4.10 0.59
CA SER A 48 -11.27 2.76 1.19
C SER A 48 -9.83 2.24 1.26
N ALA A 49 -9.11 2.35 0.15
CA ALA A 49 -7.70 1.96 0.05
C ALA A 49 -6.84 2.66 1.13
N ARG A 50 -6.99 3.99 1.27
CA ARG A 50 -6.36 4.78 2.33
C ARG A 50 -6.57 4.18 3.71
N THR A 51 -7.81 3.83 4.02
CA THR A 51 -8.18 3.26 5.34
C THR A 51 -7.45 1.95 5.59
N TYR A 52 -7.50 1.03 4.62
CA TYR A 52 -6.86 -0.28 4.78
C TYR A 52 -5.34 -0.21 4.84
N PHE A 53 -4.69 0.63 4.03
CA PHE A 53 -3.24 0.83 4.13
C PHE A 53 -2.82 1.43 5.47
N LYS A 54 -3.61 2.37 6.02
CA LYS A 54 -3.37 2.88 7.38
C LYS A 54 -3.45 1.76 8.42
N SER A 55 -4.42 0.84 8.31
CA SER A 55 -4.50 -0.31 9.22
C SER A 55 -3.26 -1.21 9.17
N VAL A 56 -2.68 -1.43 7.98
CA VAL A 56 -1.39 -2.16 7.85
C VAL A 56 -0.29 -1.46 8.65
N LEU A 57 -0.18 -0.14 8.48
CA LEU A 57 0.86 0.70 9.08
C LEU A 57 0.68 0.92 10.59
N MET A 58 -0.52 0.69 11.14
CA MET A 58 -0.79 0.72 12.58
C MET A 58 -0.25 -0.51 13.32
N SER A 59 -0.03 -1.64 12.63
CA SER A 59 0.59 -2.80 13.25
C SER A 59 2.07 -2.50 13.56
N ARG A 60 2.55 -2.83 14.77
CA ARG A 60 3.90 -2.49 15.28
C ARG A 60 5.08 -3.01 14.43
N LYS A 61 4.81 -3.78 13.38
CA LYS A 61 5.80 -4.22 12.38
C LYS A 61 5.91 -3.19 11.26
N THR A 62 6.75 -2.19 11.56
CA THR A 62 7.69 -1.54 10.63
C THR A 62 7.22 -1.27 9.21
N ARG A 63 6.81 -0.01 8.95
CA ARG A 63 7.10 0.75 7.72
C ARG A 63 7.08 -0.09 6.44
N HIS A 64 5.94 -0.71 6.19
CA HIS A 64 5.72 -1.60 5.06
C HIS A 64 5.72 -0.78 3.75
N ALA A 65 6.79 -0.87 2.97
CA ALA A 65 7.00 -0.05 1.77
C ALA A 65 5.81 -0.12 0.78
N GLY A 66 5.26 -1.32 0.55
CA GLY A 66 4.06 -1.48 -0.29
C GLY A 66 2.82 -0.75 0.23
N ALA A 67 2.55 -0.76 1.55
CA ALA A 67 1.39 -0.07 2.13
C ALA A 67 1.61 1.44 2.14
N MET A 68 2.84 1.92 2.34
CA MET A 68 3.18 3.33 2.18
C MET A 68 2.98 3.81 0.75
N THR A 69 3.42 3.01 -0.24
CA THR A 69 3.20 3.30 -1.67
C THR A 69 1.70 3.38 -1.97
N GLY A 70 0.94 2.36 -1.58
CA GLY A 70 -0.51 2.34 -1.77
C GLY A 70 -1.22 3.50 -1.08
N LEU A 71 -0.77 3.89 0.13
CA LEU A 71 -1.30 5.05 0.83
C LEU A 71 -1.01 6.35 0.08
N ALA A 72 0.23 6.57 -0.38
CA ALA A 72 0.58 7.75 -1.16
C ALA A 72 -0.22 7.84 -2.46
N LEU A 73 -0.36 6.75 -3.19
CA LEU A 73 -1.19 6.69 -4.40
C LEU A 73 -2.67 6.98 -4.10
N SER A 74 -3.19 6.47 -2.98
CA SER A 74 -4.55 6.77 -2.53
C SER A 74 -4.72 8.27 -2.24
N GLU A 75 -3.76 8.90 -1.56
CA GLU A 75 -3.79 10.34 -1.27
C GLU A 75 -3.70 11.17 -2.56
N ILE A 76 -2.89 10.77 -3.55
CA ILE A 76 -2.81 11.45 -4.85
C ILE A 76 -4.17 11.39 -5.57
N GLN A 77 -4.80 10.21 -5.65
CA GLN A 77 -6.12 10.07 -6.28
C GLN A 77 -7.22 10.86 -5.55
N LEU A 78 -7.05 11.10 -4.24
CA LEU A 78 -7.94 11.94 -3.43
C LEU A 78 -7.63 13.45 -3.55
N GLY A 79 -6.60 13.85 -4.31
CA GLY A 79 -6.16 15.25 -4.42
C GLY A 79 -5.32 15.75 -3.23
N ASN A 80 -4.95 14.88 -2.30
CA ASN A 80 -4.19 15.22 -1.10
C ASN A 80 -2.68 15.16 -1.36
N ARG A 81 -2.18 15.93 -2.34
CA ARG A 81 -0.76 15.98 -2.71
C ARG A 81 0.19 16.18 -1.50
N PRO A 82 -0.09 17.09 -0.53
CA PRO A 82 0.79 17.27 0.64
C PRO A 82 0.88 16.05 1.57
N ALA A 83 -0.13 15.17 1.57
CA ALA A 83 -0.07 13.92 2.33
C ALA A 83 0.82 12.90 1.64
N ALA A 84 0.74 12.79 0.31
CA ALA A 84 1.59 11.92 -0.48
C ALA A 84 3.07 12.34 -0.42
N GLU A 85 3.36 13.64 -0.48
CA GLU A 85 4.73 14.18 -0.33
C GLU A 85 5.34 13.82 1.03
N ARG A 86 4.58 13.94 2.13
CA ARG A 86 5.07 13.50 3.45
C ARG A 86 5.40 12.01 3.53
N ILE A 87 4.63 11.19 2.82
CA ILE A 87 4.89 9.74 2.75
C ILE A 87 6.16 9.49 1.94
N LEU A 88 6.36 10.21 0.83
CA LEU A 88 7.58 10.14 0.02
C LEU A 88 8.82 10.51 0.85
N GLU A 89 8.79 11.61 1.58
CA GLU A 89 9.89 12.00 2.47
C GLU A 89 10.19 10.93 3.52
N THR A 90 9.14 10.27 4.03
CA THR A 90 9.30 9.16 4.98
C THR A 90 9.91 7.92 4.31
N LEU A 91 9.67 7.69 3.02
CA LEU A 91 10.30 6.61 2.26
C LEU A 91 11.78 6.92 1.98
N LYS A 92 12.09 8.13 1.51
CA LYS A 92 13.47 8.61 1.28
C LYS A 92 14.32 8.53 2.54
N SER A 93 13.82 9.05 3.66
CA SER A 93 14.54 8.96 4.94
C SER A 93 14.77 7.52 5.40
N GLN A 94 13.92 6.56 4.99
CA GLN A 94 14.18 5.14 5.29
C GLN A 94 15.24 4.55 4.38
N ASP A 95 15.25 4.95 3.12
CA ASP A 95 16.25 4.54 2.15
C ASP A 95 17.64 4.99 2.61
N ASP A 96 17.78 6.28 2.94
CA ASP A 96 19.02 6.88 3.47
C ASP A 96 19.52 6.16 4.72
N ARG A 97 18.61 5.80 5.64
CA ARG A 97 18.95 5.07 6.86
C ARG A 97 19.33 3.63 6.60
N CYS A 98 18.76 3.02 5.56
CA CYS A 98 19.06 1.66 5.17
C CYS A 98 20.39 1.58 4.42
N ASP A 99 20.78 2.62 3.68
CA ASP A 99 22.07 2.76 3.00
C ASP A 99 22.42 1.48 2.19
N GLY A 100 21.43 0.91 1.49
CA GLY A 100 21.57 -0.33 0.74
C GLY A 100 21.71 -1.63 1.56
N ARG A 101 21.85 -1.55 2.89
CA ARG A 101 22.17 -2.70 3.77
C ARG A 101 20.95 -3.43 4.33
N CYS A 102 19.76 -2.82 4.24
CA CYS A 102 18.53 -3.47 4.69
C CYS A 102 18.05 -4.51 3.68
N SER A 103 17.51 -5.63 4.17
CA SER A 103 16.81 -6.64 3.34
C SER A 103 15.61 -6.08 2.54
N ARG A 104 15.14 -4.89 2.91
CA ARG A 104 14.02 -4.18 2.28
C ARG A 104 14.44 -3.00 1.40
N SER A 105 15.74 -2.77 1.17
CA SER A 105 16.24 -1.61 0.39
C SER A 105 15.57 -1.51 -0.97
N THR A 106 15.61 -2.59 -1.76
CA THR A 106 14.99 -2.65 -3.09
C THR A 106 13.49 -2.31 -3.05
N SER A 107 12.75 -2.76 -2.04
CA SER A 107 11.32 -2.44 -1.92
C SER A 107 11.07 -0.97 -1.54
N ILE A 108 11.98 -0.34 -0.80
CA ILE A 108 11.90 1.09 -0.46
C ILE A 108 12.25 1.93 -1.69
N GLU A 109 13.32 1.61 -2.41
CA GLU A 109 13.72 2.29 -3.65
C GLU A 109 12.59 2.27 -4.69
N GLN A 110 11.96 1.10 -4.90
CA GLN A 110 10.80 0.97 -5.78
C GLN A 110 9.61 1.82 -5.31
N ALA A 111 9.37 1.89 -4.01
CA ALA A 111 8.31 2.71 -3.43
C ALA A 111 8.58 4.21 -3.65
N VAL A 112 9.82 4.67 -3.42
CA VAL A 112 10.26 6.05 -3.69
C VAL A 112 10.00 6.39 -5.16
N SER A 113 10.55 5.60 -6.08
CA SER A 113 10.43 5.84 -7.52
C SER A 113 8.98 5.86 -8.00
N THR A 114 8.14 4.95 -7.48
CA THR A 114 6.71 4.89 -7.84
C THR A 114 5.96 6.13 -7.38
N VAL A 115 6.19 6.58 -6.15
CA VAL A 115 5.49 7.74 -5.59
C VAL A 115 5.97 9.04 -6.24
N GLU A 116 7.27 9.18 -6.51
CA GLU A 116 7.81 10.32 -7.26
C GLU A 116 7.16 10.47 -8.63
N LYS A 117 7.14 9.37 -9.40
CA LYS A 117 6.50 9.35 -10.72
C LYS A 117 5.01 9.72 -10.66
N ALA A 118 4.31 9.33 -9.59
CA ALA A 118 2.89 9.62 -9.43
C ALA A 118 2.61 11.08 -9.04
N LEU A 119 3.58 11.78 -8.42
CA LEU A 119 3.45 13.19 -8.02
C LEU A 119 3.71 14.17 -9.16
N GLY A 120 4.39 13.74 -10.22
CA GLY A 120 4.75 14.55 -11.39
C GLY A 120 6.07 15.26 -11.20
#